data_AF-A0A7C7PNL8-F1
#
_entry.id   AF-A0A7C7PNL8-F1
#
_cell.length_a   1.000
_cell.length_b   1.000
_cell.length_c   1.000
_cell.angle_alpha   90.00
_cell.angle_beta   90.00
_cell.angle_gamma   90.00
#
_symmetry.space_group_name_H-M   'P 1'
#
loop_
_entity.id
_entity.type
_entity.pdbx_description
1 polymer ?
#
loop_
_entity_poly.entity_id
_entity_poly.type
_entity_poly.pdbx_seq_one_letter_code
_entity_poly.pdbx_strand_id
1 'polypeptide(L)'
;MTLSDRRTSIRLEPEMWDALAEICTRESRSLHDICRQIDRERTQSGLTAGVRVFILSYFRSAATEEGHAAASHGNSAKAPPDT
;
A
#
# COMPACT_ATOMS: atom_id res chain seq x y z
N MET A 1 -0.33 17.62 -0.19
CA MET A 1 -1.10 17.44 1.05
C MET A 1 -0.40 18.20 2.16
N THR A 2 -1.15 18.83 3.06
CA THR A 2 -0.57 19.50 4.24
C THR A 2 -0.84 18.62 5.46
N LEU A 3 0.21 18.23 6.15
CA LEU A 3 0.10 17.52 7.43
C LEU A 3 0.70 18.42 8.49
N SER A 4 -0.11 18.82 9.48
CA SER A 4 0.35 19.56 10.66
C SER A 4 1.22 20.79 10.32
N ASP A 5 0.70 21.66 9.44
CA ASP A 5 1.35 22.91 9.00
C ASP A 5 2.65 22.75 8.18
N ARG A 6 3.02 21.50 7.84
CA ARG A 6 4.12 21.21 6.90
C ARG A 6 3.55 20.70 5.58
N ARG A 7 3.95 21.33 4.49
CA ARG A 7 3.67 20.83 3.14
C ARG A 7 4.52 19.58 2.92
N THR A 8 3.93 18.41 3.08
CA THR A 8 4.64 17.14 2.88
C THR A 8 4.35 16.64 1.47
N SER A 9 5.41 16.53 0.67
CA SER A 9 5.33 15.92 -0.66
C SER A 9 5.60 14.43 -0.53
N ILE A 10 4.62 13.60 -0.89
CA ILE A 10 4.77 12.15 -1.00
C ILE A 10 5.11 11.81 -2.45
N ARG A 11 6.11 10.96 -2.67
CA ARG A 11 6.45 10.43 -4.00
C ARG A 11 6.30 8.91 -4.01
N LEU A 12 5.21 8.43 -4.59
CA LEU A 12 4.93 7.01 -4.75
C LEU A 12 4.85 6.65 -6.23
N GLU A 13 5.19 5.41 -6.51
CA GLU A 13 4.92 4.72 -7.76
C GLU A 13 3.39 4.62 -7.99
N PRO A 14 2.89 4.65 -9.24
CA PRO A 14 1.46 4.55 -9.53
C PRO A 14 0.78 3.36 -8.84
N GLU A 15 1.40 2.19 -8.88
CA GLU A 15 0.88 0.96 -8.29
C GLU A 15 0.74 1.06 -6.76
N MET A 16 1.62 1.84 -6.13
CA MET A 16 1.56 2.11 -4.68
C MET A 16 0.45 3.11 -4.35
N TRP A 17 0.12 4.03 -5.26
CA TRP A 17 -1.06 4.89 -5.09
C TRP A 17 -2.36 4.10 -5.20
N ASP A 18 -2.42 3.16 -6.15
CA ASP A 18 -3.59 2.29 -6.32
C ASP A 18 -3.80 1.42 -5.08
N ALA A 19 -2.72 0.78 -4.60
CA ALA A 19 -2.74 0.00 -3.37
C ALA A 19 -3.18 0.84 -2.14
N LEU A 20 -2.72 2.09 -2.04
CA LEU A 20 -3.13 2.99 -0.96
C LEU A 20 -4.60 3.40 -1.05
N ALA A 21 -5.11 3.66 -2.26
CA ALA A 21 -6.51 3.97 -2.50
C ALA A 21 -7.42 2.78 -2.18
N GLU A 22 -6.98 1.56 -2.49
CA GLU A 22 -7.64 0.34 -2.10
C GLU A 22 -7.76 0.22 -0.59
N ILE A 23 -6.67 0.45 0.15
CA ILE A 23 -6.69 0.45 1.61
C ILE A 23 -7.65 1.52 2.16
N CYS A 24 -7.60 2.74 1.62
CA CYS A 24 -8.52 3.82 2.01
C CYS A 24 -9.99 3.38 1.88
N THR A 25 -10.31 2.70 0.79
CA THR A 25 -11.67 2.21 0.51
C THR A 25 -12.06 1.08 1.47
N ARG A 26 -11.19 0.08 1.65
CA ARG A 26 -11.43 -1.07 2.55
C ARG A 26 -11.63 -0.64 3.99
N GLU A 27 -10.84 0.32 4.45
CA GLU A 27 -10.88 0.81 5.83
C GLU A 27 -11.89 1.93 6.05
N SER A 28 -12.58 2.40 4.99
CA SER A 28 -13.47 3.57 5.04
C SER A 28 -12.77 4.81 5.64
N ARG A 29 -11.51 5.04 5.27
CA ARG A 29 -10.66 6.12 5.78
C ARG A 29 -10.14 6.99 4.65
N SER A 30 -9.99 8.28 4.90
CA SER A 30 -9.39 9.17 3.92
C SER A 30 -7.86 8.95 3.83
N LEU A 31 -7.28 9.27 2.67
CA LEU A 31 -5.83 9.31 2.49
C LEU A 31 -5.15 10.15 3.58
N HIS A 32 -5.77 11.27 3.94
CA HIS A 32 -5.25 12.16 4.97
C HIS A 32 -5.24 11.51 6.36
N ASP A 33 -6.26 10.72 6.71
CA ASP A 33 -6.31 10.02 8.00
C ASP A 33 -5.27 8.92 8.11
N ILE A 34 -5.05 8.17 7.01
CA ILE A 34 -3.98 7.17 6.94
C ILE A 34 -2.61 7.85 7.04
N CYS A 35 -2.36 8.89 6.25
CA CYS A 35 -1.07 9.57 6.30
C CYS A 35 -0.81 10.27 7.64
N ARG A 36 -1.85 10.79 8.33
CA ARG A 36 -1.73 11.33 9.69
C ARG A 36 -1.36 10.25 10.70
N GLN A 37 -1.96 9.06 10.59
CA GLN A 37 -1.59 7.93 11.46
C GLN A 37 -0.12 7.57 11.26
N ILE A 38 0.30 7.38 10.01
CA ILE A 38 1.69 7.04 9.66
C ILE A 38 2.65 8.12 10.15
N ASP A 39 2.29 9.40 10.01
CA ASP A 39 3.13 10.52 10.48
C ASP A 39 3.31 10.53 12.01
N ARG A 40 2.34 10.01 12.77
CA ARG A 40 2.40 9.88 14.24
C ARG A 40 3.20 8.65 14.68
N GLU A 41 3.10 7.55 13.95
CA GLU A 41 3.70 6.26 14.33
C GLU A 41 5.14 6.09 13.81
N ARG A 42 5.52 6.80 12.75
CA ARG A 42 6.87 6.70 12.18
C ARG A 42 7.93 7.19 13.17
N THR A 43 8.96 6.38 13.39
CA THR A 43 10.03 6.68 14.35
C THR A 43 11.24 7.38 13.71
N GLN A 44 11.66 6.94 12.51
CA GLN A 44 12.90 7.43 11.88
C GLN A 44 12.83 7.59 10.35
N SER A 45 11.70 7.25 9.71
CA SER A 45 11.56 7.34 8.26
C SER A 45 10.82 8.62 7.82
N GLY A 46 11.13 9.10 6.61
CA GLY A 46 10.33 10.12 5.95
C GLY A 46 8.93 9.58 5.62
N LEU A 47 7.93 10.45 5.54
CA LEU A 47 6.53 10.05 5.35
C LEU A 47 6.32 9.10 4.16
N THR A 48 6.95 9.37 3.03
CA THR A 48 6.88 8.49 1.84
C THR A 48 7.32 7.07 2.15
N ALA A 49 8.45 6.90 2.86
CA ALA A 49 8.94 5.59 3.25
C ALA A 49 7.99 4.93 4.26
N GLY A 50 7.44 5.70 5.22
CA GLY A 50 6.40 5.23 6.12
C GLY A 50 5.16 4.72 5.40
N VAL A 51 4.70 5.43 4.35
CA VAL A 51 3.56 5.00 3.52
C VAL A 51 3.85 3.71 2.77
N ARG A 52 5.05 3.56 2.17
CA ARG A 52 5.43 2.31 1.51
C ARG A 52 5.42 1.12 2.49
N VAL A 53 5.96 1.32 3.69
CA VAL A 53 5.96 0.28 4.74
C VAL A 53 4.55 -0.03 5.21
N PHE A 54 3.70 0.98 5.40
CA PHE A 54 2.30 0.80 5.79
C PHE A 54 1.53 -0.06 4.77
N ILE A 55 1.63 0.26 3.48
CA ILE A 55 1.00 -0.51 2.40
C ILE A 55 1.47 -1.96 2.45
N LEU A 56 2.79 -2.17 2.53
CA LEU A 56 3.39 -3.51 2.60
C LEU A 56 2.87 -4.29 3.81
N SER A 57 2.88 -3.68 5.00
CA SER A 57 2.41 -4.33 6.23
C SER A 57 0.94 -4.69 6.16
N TYR A 58 0.09 -3.80 5.62
CA TYR A 58 -1.33 -4.06 5.45
C TYR A 58 -1.59 -5.33 4.62
N PHE A 59 -1.00 -5.40 3.42
CA PHE A 59 -1.21 -6.55 2.54
C PHE A 59 -0.51 -7.82 3.04
N ARG A 60 0.63 -7.72 3.74
CA ARG A 60 1.25 -8.87 4.40
C ARG A 60 0.38 -9.45 5.51
N SER A 61 -0.27 -8.60 6.30
CA SER A 61 -1.19 -9.06 7.34
C SER A 61 -2.48 -9.66 6.76
N ALA A 62 -2.90 -9.21 5.57
CA ALA A 62 -4.05 -9.78 4.86
C ALA A 62 -3.72 -11.06 4.07
N ALA A 63 -2.45 -11.34 3.79
CA ALA A 63 -2.02 -12.53 3.08
C ALA A 63 -2.09 -13.75 4.03
N THR A 64 -3.04 -14.66 3.78
CA THR A 64 -3.12 -15.95 4.47
C THR A 64 -2.48 -17.05 3.64
N GLU A 65 -2.12 -18.18 4.26
CA GLU A 65 -1.56 -19.34 3.55
C GLU A 65 -2.55 -19.91 2.52
N GLU A 66 -3.85 -19.91 2.83
CA GLU A 66 -4.88 -20.34 1.89
C GLU A 66 -4.98 -19.38 0.69
N GLY A 67 -4.99 -18.07 0.95
CA GLY A 67 -4.99 -17.05 -0.11
C GLY A 67 -3.74 -17.12 -0.97
N HIS A 68 -2.59 -17.42 -0.35
CA HIS A 68 -1.31 -17.61 -1.03
C HIS A 68 -1.32 -18.84 -1.94
N ALA A 69 -1.78 -19.99 -1.43
CA ALA A 69 -1.91 -21.22 -2.20
C ALA A 69 -2.88 -21.04 -3.38
N ALA A 70 -4.01 -20.35 -3.17
CA ALA A 70 -4.98 -20.05 -4.22
C ALA A 70 -4.44 -19.11 -5.31
N ALA A 71 -3.57 -18.16 -4.95
CA ALA A 71 -2.95 -17.23 -5.88
C ALA A 71 -1.82 -17.86 -6.76
N SER A 72 -1.46 -19.13 -6.52
CA SER A 72 -0.50 -19.90 -7.33
C SER A 72 0.84 -19.17 -7.58
N HIS A 73 1.35 -18.47 -6.56
CA HIS A 73 2.64 -17.77 -6.56
C HIS A 73 2.89 -16.78 -7.71
N GLY A 74 1.85 -16.26 -8.37
CA GLY A 74 2.03 -15.43 -9.56
C GLY A 74 2.47 -16.25 -10.77
N ASN A 75 1.80 -17.39 -11.02
CA ASN A 75 1.98 -18.15 -12.24
C ASN A 75 1.76 -17.21 -13.44
N SER A 76 2.86 -16.88 -14.10
CA SER A 76 2.89 -16.22 -15.40
C SER A 76 2.30 -17.19 -16.41
N ALA A 77 0.98 -17.32 -16.43
CA ALA A 77 0.27 -17.95 -17.53
C ALA A 77 0.35 -16.99 -18.72
N LYS A 78 1.55 -16.84 -19.29
CA LYS A 78 1.67 -16.52 -20.70
C LYS A 78 1.11 -17.76 -21.40
N ALA A 79 -0.16 -17.70 -21.79
CA ALA A 79 -0.75 -18.70 -22.65
C ALA A 79 0.23 -18.94 -23.82
N PRO A 80 0.53 -20.20 -24.19
CA PRO A 80 1.28 -20.43 -25.41
C PRO A 80 0.51 -19.76 -26.57
N PRO A 81 1.19 -19.06 -27.50
CA PRO A 81 0.51 -18.55 -28.66
C PRO A 81 -0.10 -19.73 -29.42
N ASP A 82 -1.38 -19.63 -29.72
CA ASP A 82 -2.10 -20.58 -30.57
C ASP A 82 -1.37 -20.75 -31.90
N THR A 83 -1.50 -21.96 -32.43
CA THR A 83 -0.80 -22.54 -33.58
C THR A 83 -0.98 -21.75 -34.87
#